data_AF-J8TWC8-F1
#
_entry.id   AF-J8TWC8-F1
#
_cell.length_a   1.000
_cell.length_b   1.000
_cell.length_c   1.000
_cell.angle_alpha   90.00
_cell.angle_beta   90.00
_cell.angle_gamma   90.00
#
_symmetry.space_group_name_H-M   'P 1'
#
loop_
_entity.id
_entity.type
_entity.pdbx_description
1 polymer ?
#
loop_
_entity_poly.entity_id
_entity_poly.type
_entity_poly.pdbx_seq_one_letter_code
_entity_poly.pdbx_strand_id
1 'polypeptide(L)'
;PDFEPSPRYWVAEEELILRAARVPTALKSAVRKGDANTALKAIVTWIAGAVPALDGRPTREADIFRLLDRAQDWRAALKASPERFLLDPKTVAAGAEVQRETPLTKADLVLIGEGPKDVLSLAELLIAAKQPRWLMGWRDICRATDERTVIASVFPKVAVGHTIRVMYLDVSASLAAAFVGNLSSLALDYVGRQTVSGTHLTVETLKQFPILPPSIFSDADLSFVRPRVLELTYTSQAMKPWAEDLGYLGRPFAWDEDRRARLRAELDVFFARKYGLTQEELRYVLDPAKVRGADYPSETFRVLKDKETRLYGEYRTERLVLDAWKRTEADATPASLPASVTLPSPADL
;
A
#
# COMPACT_ATOMS: atom_id res chain seq x y z
N PRO A 1 -8.14 24.59 0.42
CA PRO A 1 -6.96 23.86 0.98
C PRO A 1 -6.70 24.16 2.46
N ASP A 2 -7.11 25.33 2.97
CA ASP A 2 -6.81 25.77 4.35
C ASP A 2 -7.78 25.23 5.42
N PHE A 3 -8.85 24.55 5.01
CA PHE A 3 -9.75 23.86 5.94
C PHE A 3 -9.28 22.43 6.14
N GLU A 4 -8.89 22.09 7.36
CA GLU A 4 -8.47 20.74 7.74
C GLU A 4 -9.32 20.22 8.90
N PRO A 5 -10.14 19.18 8.69
CA PRO A 5 -10.89 18.59 9.79
C PRO A 5 -9.92 17.91 10.76
N SER A 6 -9.84 18.43 11.99
CA SER A 6 -9.11 17.76 13.06
C SER A 6 -9.97 16.61 13.62
N PRO A 7 -9.57 15.35 13.47
CA PRO A 7 -10.34 14.23 13.99
C PRO A 7 -10.37 14.28 15.51
N ARG A 8 -11.55 14.03 16.10
CA ARG A 8 -11.72 13.90 17.55
C ARG A 8 -12.07 12.47 17.89
N TYR A 9 -11.45 11.95 18.94
CA TYR A 9 -11.61 10.58 19.39
C TYR A 9 -12.11 10.55 20.83
N TRP A 10 -12.93 9.56 21.14
CA TRP A 10 -13.43 9.29 22.50
C TRP A 10 -12.47 8.41 23.32
N VAL A 11 -11.23 8.26 22.84
CA VAL A 11 -10.17 7.50 23.50
C VAL A 11 -8.96 8.40 23.69
N ALA A 12 -8.14 8.09 24.69
CA ALA A 12 -6.92 8.83 24.98
C ALA A 12 -5.92 8.78 23.80
N GLU A 13 -5.07 9.79 23.68
CA GLU A 13 -4.12 9.92 22.57
C GLU A 13 -3.13 8.76 22.54
N GLU A 14 -2.69 8.29 23.70
CA GLU A 14 -1.77 7.17 23.86
C GLU A 14 -2.37 5.87 23.27
N GLU A 15 -3.68 5.68 23.40
CA GLU A 15 -4.38 4.55 22.81
C GLU A 15 -4.44 4.64 21.28
N LEU A 16 -4.53 5.85 20.71
CA LEU A 16 -4.48 6.05 19.27
C LEU A 16 -3.09 5.74 18.72
N ILE A 17 -2.06 6.29 19.37
CA ILE A 17 -0.65 6.07 19.07
C ILE A 17 -0.35 4.57 19.04
N LEU A 18 -0.72 3.88 20.12
CA LEU A 18 -0.41 2.46 20.31
C LEU A 18 -1.22 1.56 19.36
N ARG A 19 -2.48 1.89 19.05
CA ARG A 19 -3.27 1.13 18.08
C ARG A 19 -2.79 1.33 16.64
N ALA A 20 -2.41 2.55 16.26
CA ALA A 20 -1.91 2.85 14.92
C ALA A 20 -0.51 2.26 14.65
N ALA A 21 0.33 2.12 15.69
CA ALA A 21 1.68 1.60 15.54
C ALA A 21 1.70 0.19 14.95
N ARG A 22 2.52 -0.02 13.91
CA ARG A 22 2.80 -1.34 13.33
C ARG A 22 3.90 -2.05 14.10
N VAL A 23 3.54 -2.49 15.31
CA VAL A 23 4.39 -3.27 16.21
C VAL A 23 3.63 -4.51 16.72
N PRO A 24 4.33 -5.54 17.24
CA PRO A 24 3.69 -6.76 17.71
C PRO A 24 2.67 -6.49 18.82
N THR A 25 1.54 -7.19 18.81
CA THR A 25 0.49 -7.05 19.84
C THR A 25 1.03 -7.31 21.26
N ALA A 26 2.00 -8.20 21.41
CA ALA A 26 2.67 -8.46 22.67
C ALA A 26 3.41 -7.22 23.20
N LEU A 27 4.07 -6.45 22.32
CA LEU A 27 4.77 -5.22 22.69
C LEU A 27 3.79 -4.14 23.15
N LYS A 28 2.67 -3.99 22.45
CA LYS A 28 1.55 -3.10 22.84
C LYS A 28 1.01 -3.45 24.23
N SER A 29 0.78 -4.74 24.48
CA SER A 29 0.28 -5.24 25.76
C SER A 29 1.29 -5.02 26.90
N ALA A 30 2.58 -5.22 26.62
CA ALA A 30 3.66 -5.04 27.59
C ALA A 30 3.77 -3.59 28.05
N VAL A 31 3.78 -2.63 27.11
CA VAL A 31 3.84 -1.19 27.44
C VAL A 31 2.64 -0.76 28.27
N ARG A 32 1.42 -1.19 27.92
CA ARG A 32 0.21 -0.89 28.72
C ARG A 32 0.29 -1.40 30.17
N LYS A 33 1.03 -2.48 30.41
CA LYS A 33 1.16 -3.13 31.73
C LYS A 33 2.43 -2.74 32.48
N GLY A 34 3.34 -1.99 31.85
CA GLY A 34 4.69 -1.77 32.38
C GLY A 34 5.51 -3.06 32.51
N ASP A 35 5.26 -4.07 31.67
CA ASP A 35 5.93 -5.38 31.75
C ASP A 35 7.18 -5.43 30.85
N ALA A 36 8.32 -5.05 31.41
CA ALA A 36 9.61 -5.03 30.72
C ALA A 36 10.03 -6.42 30.19
N ASN A 37 9.68 -7.50 30.90
CA ASN A 37 10.05 -8.86 30.50
C ASN A 37 9.29 -9.30 29.24
N THR A 38 7.98 -9.03 29.19
CA THR A 38 7.17 -9.31 28.00
C THR A 38 7.59 -8.42 26.83
N ALA A 39 7.92 -7.15 27.07
CA ALA A 39 8.43 -6.25 26.04
C ALA A 39 9.76 -6.76 25.45
N LEU A 40 10.71 -7.15 26.31
CA LEU A 40 12.00 -7.68 25.88
C LEU A 40 11.83 -8.93 25.03
N LYS A 41 11.01 -9.88 25.50
CA LYS A 41 10.70 -11.10 24.76
C LYS A 41 10.08 -10.79 23.39
N ALA A 42 9.13 -9.85 23.32
CA ALA A 42 8.51 -9.46 22.07
C ALA A 42 9.52 -8.86 21.08
N ILE A 43 10.42 -7.99 21.54
CA ILE A 43 11.48 -7.40 20.71
C ILE A 43 12.46 -8.47 20.23
N VAL A 44 12.90 -9.38 21.11
CA VAL A 44 13.81 -10.48 20.71
C VAL A 44 13.16 -11.40 19.68
N THR A 45 11.90 -11.79 19.86
CA THR A 45 11.15 -12.57 18.87
C THR A 45 11.02 -11.82 17.54
N TRP A 46 10.84 -10.50 17.59
CA TRP A 46 10.76 -9.67 16.40
C TRP A 46 12.08 -9.64 15.63
N ILE A 47 13.20 -9.41 16.33
CA ILE A 47 14.56 -9.46 15.76
C ILE A 47 14.85 -10.85 15.19
N ALA A 48 14.39 -11.91 15.87
CA ALA A 48 14.58 -13.30 15.46
C ALA A 48 14.01 -13.57 14.05
N GLY A 49 12.90 -12.92 13.67
CA GLY A 49 12.35 -12.97 12.32
C GLY A 49 12.96 -11.95 11.34
N ALA A 50 13.37 -10.79 11.84
CA ALA A 50 13.90 -9.71 11.01
C ALA A 50 15.28 -10.01 10.41
N VAL A 51 16.24 -10.51 11.20
CA VAL A 51 17.61 -10.76 10.71
C VAL A 51 17.63 -11.80 9.58
N PRO A 52 16.91 -12.94 9.65
CA PRO A 52 16.81 -13.87 8.52
C PRO A 52 16.21 -13.23 7.27
N ALA A 53 15.16 -12.42 7.42
CA ALA A 53 14.51 -11.75 6.31
C ALA A 53 15.41 -10.69 5.63
N LEU A 54 16.22 -9.98 6.40
CA LEU A 54 17.04 -8.86 5.92
C LEU A 54 18.46 -9.26 5.49
N ASP A 55 19.07 -10.21 6.19
CA ASP A 55 20.47 -10.60 6.02
C ASP A 55 20.63 -12.01 5.45
N GLY A 56 19.55 -12.77 5.26
CA GLY A 56 19.58 -14.13 4.70
C GLY A 56 20.27 -15.17 5.60
N ARG A 57 20.42 -14.89 6.90
CA ARG A 57 21.07 -15.78 7.87
C ARG A 57 20.29 -15.88 9.18
N PRO A 58 20.44 -16.98 9.95
CA PRO A 58 19.86 -17.07 11.28
C PRO A 58 20.36 -15.95 12.22
N THR A 59 19.46 -15.49 13.07
CA THR A 59 19.77 -14.59 14.19
C THR A 59 20.65 -15.32 15.21
N ARG A 60 21.71 -14.66 15.69
CA ARG A 60 22.62 -15.20 16.70
C ARG A 60 22.52 -14.40 17.99
N GLU A 61 22.96 -14.99 19.09
CA GLU A 61 23.01 -14.31 20.39
C GLU A 61 23.83 -13.01 20.33
N ALA A 62 24.92 -12.99 19.56
CA ALA A 62 25.71 -11.78 19.35
C ALA A 62 24.92 -10.64 18.69
N ASP A 63 23.92 -10.94 17.85
CA ASP A 63 23.03 -9.92 17.28
C ASP A 63 22.16 -9.30 18.37
N ILE A 64 21.59 -10.14 19.25
CA ILE A 64 20.77 -9.71 20.39
C ILE A 64 21.58 -8.82 21.32
N PHE A 65 22.80 -9.23 21.69
CA PHE A 65 23.68 -8.44 22.56
C PHE A 65 24.25 -7.17 21.94
N ARG A 66 24.26 -7.09 20.61
CA ARG A 66 24.66 -5.86 19.89
C ARG A 66 23.51 -4.87 19.83
N LEU A 67 22.30 -5.37 19.58
CA LEU A 67 21.09 -4.56 19.42
C LEU A 67 20.48 -4.16 20.77
N LEU A 68 20.60 -5.03 21.77
CA LEU A 68 20.02 -4.87 23.09
C LEU A 68 21.15 -4.98 24.13
N ASP A 69 21.00 -4.29 25.25
CA ASP A 69 22.02 -4.27 26.29
C ASP A 69 22.30 -5.68 26.86
N ARG A 70 23.57 -6.04 27.06
CA ARG A 70 23.94 -7.33 27.63
C ARG A 70 23.46 -7.50 29.07
N ALA A 71 23.28 -6.40 29.79
CA ALA A 71 22.92 -6.36 31.21
C ALA A 71 21.44 -6.72 31.51
N GLN A 72 20.62 -6.99 30.49
CA GLN A 72 19.22 -7.38 30.68
C GLN A 72 19.09 -8.72 31.44
N ASP A 73 18.00 -8.89 32.19
CA ASP A 73 17.65 -10.17 32.81
C ASP A 73 17.02 -11.13 31.78
N TRP A 74 17.87 -11.68 30.92
CA TRP A 74 17.48 -12.59 29.84
C TRP A 74 16.71 -13.80 30.33
N ARG A 75 17.06 -14.32 31.51
CA ARG A 75 16.42 -15.53 32.04
C ARG A 75 15.03 -15.23 32.57
N ALA A 76 14.81 -14.07 33.18
CA ALA A 76 13.47 -13.63 33.57
C ALA A 76 12.56 -13.42 32.36
N ALA A 77 13.05 -12.78 31.30
CA ALA A 77 12.27 -12.45 30.11
C ALA A 77 12.01 -13.66 29.19
N LEU A 78 13.06 -14.39 28.82
CA LEU A 78 12.99 -15.44 27.79
C LEU A 78 12.69 -16.83 28.38
N LYS A 79 12.86 -17.01 29.70
CA LYS A 79 12.84 -18.31 30.39
C LYS A 79 13.88 -19.30 29.87
N ALA A 80 14.87 -18.82 29.12
CA ALA A 80 15.99 -19.54 28.54
C ALA A 80 17.17 -18.57 28.30
N SER A 81 18.34 -19.08 27.86
CA SER A 81 19.37 -18.19 27.29
C SER A 81 18.90 -17.63 25.94
N PRO A 82 19.40 -16.46 25.51
CA PRO A 82 19.10 -15.92 24.19
C PRO A 82 19.39 -16.91 23.07
N GLU A 83 20.54 -17.60 23.11
CA GLU A 83 20.86 -18.64 22.12
C GLU A 83 19.79 -19.75 22.04
N ARG A 84 19.40 -20.33 23.19
CA ARG A 84 18.37 -21.39 23.22
C ARG A 84 17.00 -20.89 22.79
N PHE A 85 16.67 -19.64 23.14
CA PHE A 85 15.43 -19.00 22.74
C PHE A 85 15.37 -18.81 21.21
N LEU A 86 16.46 -18.38 20.59
CA LEU A 86 16.53 -18.18 19.13
C LEU A 86 16.46 -19.49 18.33
N LEU A 87 16.90 -20.61 18.93
CA LEU A 87 16.83 -21.94 18.31
C LEU A 87 15.47 -22.64 18.51
N ASP A 88 14.61 -22.14 19.40
CA ASP A 88 13.30 -22.73 19.65
C ASP A 88 12.39 -22.62 18.41
N PRO A 89 11.86 -23.73 17.87
CA PRO A 89 11.05 -23.71 16.65
C PRO A 89 9.81 -22.81 16.74
N LYS A 90 9.19 -22.70 17.92
CA LYS A 90 8.03 -21.82 18.12
C LYS A 90 8.43 -20.36 18.03
N THR A 91 9.58 -20.00 18.59
CA THR A 91 10.15 -18.65 18.49
C THR A 91 10.50 -18.29 17.06
N VAL A 92 11.09 -19.22 16.29
CA VAL A 92 11.39 -18.99 14.86
C VAL A 92 10.10 -18.75 14.06
N ALA A 93 9.08 -19.60 14.26
CA ALA A 93 7.79 -19.46 13.58
C ALA A 93 7.10 -18.14 13.96
N ALA A 94 7.05 -17.82 15.25
CA ALA A 94 6.47 -16.56 15.74
C ALA A 94 7.25 -15.34 15.22
N GLY A 95 8.58 -15.40 15.17
CA GLY A 95 9.41 -14.35 14.61
C GLY A 95 9.11 -14.10 13.13
N ALA A 96 9.03 -15.16 12.33
CA ALA A 96 8.68 -15.06 10.91
C ALA A 96 7.28 -14.46 10.69
N GLU A 97 6.30 -14.87 11.49
CA GLU A 97 4.95 -14.31 11.46
C GLU A 97 4.92 -12.82 11.83
N VAL A 98 5.59 -12.46 12.94
CA VAL A 98 5.67 -11.07 13.38
C VAL A 98 6.41 -10.19 12.37
N GLN A 99 7.47 -10.70 11.74
CA GLN A 99 8.17 -9.98 10.67
C GLN A 99 7.29 -9.79 9.44
N ARG A 100 6.42 -10.75 9.11
CA ARG A 100 5.44 -10.62 8.01
C ARG A 100 4.38 -9.57 8.32
N GLU A 101 3.85 -9.55 9.54
CA GLU A 101 2.73 -8.67 9.92
C GLU A 101 3.16 -7.24 10.28
N THR A 102 4.32 -7.11 10.91
CA THR A 102 4.88 -5.83 11.35
C THR A 102 6.38 -5.87 11.06
N PRO A 103 6.83 -5.68 9.81
CA PRO A 103 8.25 -5.86 9.48
C PRO A 103 9.15 -4.84 10.19
N LEU A 104 10.28 -5.31 10.74
CA LEU A 104 11.44 -4.46 11.01
C LEU A 104 12.23 -4.26 9.73
N THR A 105 12.65 -3.02 9.51
CA THR A 105 13.58 -2.62 8.47
C THR A 105 15.00 -2.52 9.04
N LYS A 106 16.00 -2.33 8.17
CA LYS A 106 17.38 -2.05 8.61
C LYS A 106 17.46 -0.79 9.47
N ALA A 107 16.68 0.25 9.16
CA ALA A 107 16.61 1.48 9.95
C ALA A 107 16.04 1.21 11.35
N ASP A 108 15.05 0.32 11.47
CA ASP A 108 14.49 -0.06 12.77
C ASP A 108 15.52 -0.82 13.62
N LEU A 109 16.36 -1.67 13.02
CA LEU A 109 17.45 -2.34 13.75
C LEU A 109 18.51 -1.35 14.24
N VAL A 110 18.83 -0.31 13.47
CA VAL A 110 19.70 0.79 13.92
C VAL A 110 19.05 1.52 15.10
N LEU A 111 17.77 1.87 14.98
CA LEU A 111 17.00 2.51 16.05
C LEU A 111 17.00 1.69 17.35
N ILE A 112 16.91 0.35 17.25
CA ILE A 112 17.00 -0.55 18.39
C ILE A 112 18.39 -0.48 19.05
N GLY A 113 19.45 -0.58 18.25
CA GLY A 113 20.83 -0.59 18.75
C GLY A 113 21.26 0.73 19.41
N GLU A 114 20.85 1.86 18.82
CA GLU A 114 21.19 3.21 19.28
C GLU A 114 20.18 3.78 20.29
N GLY A 115 19.02 3.14 20.42
CA GLY A 115 17.95 3.58 21.32
C GLY A 115 18.22 3.37 22.81
N PRO A 116 17.23 3.75 23.66
CA PRO A 116 17.30 3.59 25.10
C PRO A 116 17.62 2.15 25.53
N LYS A 117 18.40 2.00 26.60
CA LYS A 117 18.71 0.68 27.18
C LYS A 117 17.61 0.15 28.08
N ASP A 118 16.79 1.05 28.65
CA ASP A 118 15.56 0.65 29.30
C ASP A 118 14.57 0.09 28.27
N VAL A 119 14.08 -1.12 28.51
CA VAL A 119 13.30 -1.89 27.53
C VAL A 119 11.94 -1.24 27.26
N LEU A 120 11.29 -0.68 28.28
CA LEU A 120 9.99 -0.03 28.11
C LEU A 120 10.14 1.27 27.34
N SER A 121 11.16 2.07 27.65
CA SER A 121 11.51 3.28 26.90
C SER A 121 11.83 2.97 25.42
N LEU A 122 12.55 1.87 25.15
CA LEU A 122 12.79 1.40 23.79
C LEU A 122 11.49 0.95 23.10
N ALA A 123 10.61 0.24 23.81
CA ALA A 123 9.32 -0.20 23.28
C ALA A 123 8.43 1.01 22.92
N GLU A 124 8.40 2.04 23.75
CA GLU A 124 7.69 3.30 23.50
C GLU A 124 8.28 4.04 22.28
N LEU A 125 9.61 4.10 22.16
CA LEU A 125 10.29 4.66 20.99
C LEU A 125 9.89 3.92 19.70
N LEU A 126 9.87 2.58 19.72
CA LEU A 126 9.43 1.77 18.59
C LEU A 126 7.95 1.99 18.26
N ILE A 127 7.08 2.08 19.27
CA ILE A 127 5.66 2.38 19.08
C ILE A 127 5.49 3.73 18.39
N ALA A 128 6.22 4.76 18.81
CA ALA A 128 6.18 6.08 18.19
C ALA A 128 6.71 6.06 16.74
N ALA A 129 7.87 5.45 16.53
CA ALA A 129 8.54 5.40 15.22
C ALA A 129 7.76 4.57 14.18
N LYS A 130 7.09 3.50 14.61
CA LYS A 130 6.37 2.57 13.72
C LYS A 130 4.92 2.98 13.46
N GLN A 131 4.55 4.22 13.75
CA GLN A 131 3.26 4.75 13.30
C GLN A 131 3.26 5.03 11.79
N PRO A 132 2.17 4.71 11.09
CA PRO A 132 2.03 5.09 9.69
C PRO A 132 1.96 6.62 9.56
N ARG A 133 2.70 7.21 8.62
CA ARG A 133 2.64 8.65 8.31
C ARG A 133 1.37 9.03 7.53
N TRP A 134 0.84 8.06 6.80
CA TRP A 134 -0.38 8.10 5.98
C TRP A 134 -0.93 6.68 5.92
N LEU A 135 -2.20 6.55 5.54
CA LEU A 135 -2.87 5.28 5.36
C LEU A 135 -3.24 5.10 3.88
N MET A 136 -3.43 3.85 3.48
CA MET A 136 -3.90 3.50 2.16
C MET A 136 -4.97 2.43 2.31
N GLY A 137 -5.96 2.44 1.43
CA GLY A 137 -7.07 1.49 1.50
C GLY A 137 -7.97 1.54 0.28
N TRP A 138 -8.95 0.65 0.28
CA TRP A 138 -10.01 0.64 -0.72
C TRP A 138 -11.37 0.62 -0.06
N ARG A 139 -12.36 1.11 -0.80
CA ARG A 139 -13.76 1.07 -0.42
C ARG A 139 -14.29 -0.36 -0.59
N ASP A 140 -14.75 -0.95 0.51
CA ASP A 140 -15.33 -2.30 0.57
C ASP A 140 -16.65 -2.36 -0.18
N ILE A 141 -17.58 -1.43 0.10
CA ILE A 141 -18.92 -1.45 -0.52
C ILE A 141 -18.83 -0.97 -1.98
N CYS A 142 -19.00 -1.86 -2.94
CA CYS A 142 -18.97 -1.54 -4.38
C CYS A 142 -19.87 -2.49 -5.18
N ARG A 143 -20.29 -2.09 -6.38
CA ARG A 143 -20.97 -2.97 -7.34
C ARG A 143 -20.25 -2.98 -8.67
N ALA A 144 -20.42 -4.05 -9.44
CA ALA A 144 -19.95 -4.13 -10.84
C ALA A 144 -20.64 -3.09 -11.75
N THR A 145 -21.77 -2.51 -11.31
CA THR A 145 -22.56 -1.52 -12.05
C THR A 145 -22.33 -0.07 -11.61
N ASP A 146 -21.54 0.16 -10.55
CA ASP A 146 -21.21 1.52 -10.11
C ASP A 146 -20.33 2.24 -11.17
N GLU A 147 -20.15 3.56 -11.02
CA GLU A 147 -19.24 4.35 -11.88
C GLU A 147 -17.82 3.77 -11.93
N ARG A 148 -17.35 3.24 -10.80
CA ARG A 148 -16.08 2.52 -10.62
C ARG A 148 -16.29 1.41 -9.60
N THR A 149 -15.76 0.23 -9.85
CA THR A 149 -15.85 -0.90 -8.90
C THR A 149 -14.69 -0.90 -7.93
N VAL A 150 -13.47 -0.59 -8.40
CA VAL A 150 -12.28 -0.53 -7.57
C VAL A 150 -11.97 0.93 -7.26
N ILE A 151 -12.23 1.32 -6.00
CA ILE A 151 -11.99 2.69 -5.52
C ILE A 151 -10.98 2.59 -4.38
N ALA A 152 -9.72 2.89 -4.71
CA ALA A 152 -8.61 2.92 -3.77
C ALA A 152 -8.07 4.34 -3.59
N SER A 153 -7.48 4.62 -2.45
CA SER A 153 -6.86 5.92 -2.18
C SER A 153 -5.79 5.83 -1.09
N VAL A 154 -4.94 6.85 -1.08
CA VAL A 154 -4.05 7.18 0.02
C VAL A 154 -4.65 8.37 0.77
N PHE A 155 -4.67 8.31 2.10
CA PHE A 155 -5.36 9.28 2.96
C PHE A 155 -4.59 9.53 4.25
N PRO A 156 -4.89 10.61 5.01
CA PRO A 156 -4.16 10.95 6.22
C PRO A 156 -4.29 9.86 7.29
N LYS A 157 -3.40 9.86 8.29
CA LYS A 157 -3.50 8.99 9.47
C LYS A 157 -4.72 9.37 10.32
N VAL A 158 -5.87 8.82 10.00
CA VAL A 158 -7.16 9.02 10.68
C VAL A 158 -7.89 7.70 10.88
N ALA A 159 -8.81 7.63 11.84
CA ALA A 159 -9.68 6.45 11.95
C ALA A 159 -10.59 6.32 10.73
N VAL A 160 -10.80 5.08 10.32
CA VAL A 160 -11.70 4.72 9.23
C VAL A 160 -12.72 3.69 9.71
N GLY A 161 -13.91 3.73 9.12
CA GLY A 161 -14.89 2.66 9.30
C GLY A 161 -14.44 1.37 8.62
N HIS A 162 -15.03 0.23 9.00
CA HIS A 162 -14.72 -1.08 8.42
C HIS A 162 -15.00 -1.19 6.91
N THR A 163 -15.73 -0.23 6.35
CA THR A 163 -16.05 -0.11 4.92
C THR A 163 -14.92 0.52 4.09
N ILE A 164 -13.85 0.98 4.75
CA ILE A 164 -12.54 1.20 4.12
C ILE A 164 -11.60 0.14 4.67
N ARG A 165 -11.15 -0.76 3.80
CA ARG A 165 -10.15 -1.77 4.16
C ARG A 165 -8.77 -1.15 4.04
N VAL A 166 -8.03 -1.13 5.14
CA VAL A 166 -6.67 -0.56 5.17
C VAL A 166 -5.66 -1.59 4.67
N MET A 167 -4.74 -1.14 3.82
CA MET A 167 -3.60 -1.90 3.34
C MET A 167 -2.30 -1.24 3.78
N TYR A 168 -1.36 -2.08 4.21
CA TYR A 168 -0.03 -1.65 4.59
C TYR A 168 0.98 -2.26 3.63
N LEU A 169 1.80 -1.41 3.03
CA LEU A 169 2.80 -1.82 2.06
C LEU A 169 4.18 -1.76 2.70
N ASP A 170 5.02 -2.74 2.38
CA ASP A 170 6.44 -2.78 2.77
C ASP A 170 7.32 -2.47 1.54
N VAL A 171 7.11 -1.28 0.97
CA VAL A 171 7.79 -0.78 -0.24
C VAL A 171 8.04 0.72 -0.12
N SER A 172 8.89 1.26 -1.01
CA SER A 172 9.10 2.71 -1.07
C SER A 172 7.83 3.48 -1.42
N ALA A 173 7.75 4.75 -1.05
CA ALA A 173 6.59 5.59 -1.38
C ALA A 173 6.34 5.69 -2.90
N SER A 174 7.39 5.69 -3.73
CA SER A 174 7.27 5.65 -5.19
C SER A 174 6.56 4.38 -5.68
N LEU A 175 6.88 3.22 -5.10
CA LEU A 175 6.20 1.96 -5.41
C LEU A 175 4.77 1.94 -4.85
N ALA A 176 4.54 2.52 -3.67
CA ALA A 176 3.20 2.72 -3.13
C ALA A 176 2.33 3.60 -4.05
N ALA A 177 2.93 4.63 -4.67
CA ALA A 177 2.26 5.48 -5.66
C ALA A 177 1.90 4.69 -6.93
N ALA A 178 2.81 3.84 -7.41
CA ALA A 178 2.53 2.92 -8.51
C ALA A 178 1.40 1.94 -8.17
N PHE A 179 1.38 1.41 -6.95
CA PHE A 179 0.34 0.49 -6.50
C PHE A 179 -1.05 1.15 -6.43
N VAL A 180 -1.19 2.33 -5.81
CA VAL A 180 -2.50 3.03 -5.77
C VAL A 180 -2.94 3.51 -7.15
N GLY A 181 -1.98 3.89 -8.01
CA GLY A 181 -2.24 4.19 -9.42
C GLY A 181 -2.81 2.97 -10.15
N ASN A 182 -2.20 1.80 -9.95
CA ASN A 182 -2.64 0.55 -10.57
C ASN A 182 -4.06 0.18 -10.12
N LEU A 183 -4.30 0.23 -8.80
CA LEU A 183 -5.63 -0.01 -8.21
C LEU A 183 -6.71 0.91 -8.77
N SER A 184 -6.33 2.13 -9.17
CA SER A 184 -7.25 3.14 -9.70
C SER A 184 -7.38 3.11 -11.22
N SER A 185 -6.65 2.24 -11.92
CA SER A 185 -6.68 2.16 -13.38
C SER A 185 -7.96 1.54 -13.91
N LEU A 186 -8.42 1.98 -15.09
CA LEU A 186 -9.59 1.41 -15.76
C LEU A 186 -9.37 -0.05 -16.18
N ALA A 187 -8.14 -0.43 -16.53
CA ALA A 187 -7.80 -1.81 -16.86
C ALA A 187 -8.02 -2.75 -15.66
N LEU A 188 -7.58 -2.35 -14.46
CA LEU A 188 -7.84 -3.16 -13.27
C LEU A 188 -9.31 -3.09 -12.82
N ASP A 189 -9.96 -1.93 -12.96
CA ASP A 189 -11.39 -1.80 -12.65
C ASP A 189 -12.25 -2.71 -13.52
N TYR A 190 -11.90 -2.86 -14.80
CA TYR A 190 -12.51 -3.83 -15.70
C TYR A 190 -12.43 -5.25 -15.15
N VAL A 191 -11.26 -5.69 -14.69
CA VAL A 191 -11.10 -7.00 -14.04
C VAL A 191 -11.97 -7.09 -12.79
N GLY A 192 -11.92 -6.06 -11.93
CA GLY A 192 -12.74 -6.01 -10.72
C GLY A 192 -14.24 -6.14 -10.99
N ARG A 193 -14.75 -5.54 -12.07
CA ARG A 193 -16.14 -5.68 -12.51
C ARG A 193 -16.50 -7.11 -12.90
N GLN A 194 -15.59 -7.84 -13.52
CA GLN A 194 -15.83 -9.24 -13.90
C GLN A 194 -15.77 -10.17 -12.68
N THR A 195 -14.99 -9.81 -11.66
CA THR A 195 -14.77 -10.65 -10.48
C THR A 195 -15.81 -10.41 -9.37
N VAL A 196 -16.26 -9.17 -9.16
CA VAL A 196 -17.19 -8.82 -8.09
C VAL A 196 -18.63 -9.23 -8.46
N SER A 197 -19.16 -10.23 -7.76
CA SER A 197 -20.54 -10.72 -7.94
C SER A 197 -21.57 -10.09 -6.99
N GLY A 198 -21.12 -9.38 -5.95
CA GLY A 198 -21.97 -8.84 -4.89
C GLY A 198 -21.80 -7.33 -4.66
N THR A 199 -22.07 -6.89 -3.44
CA THR A 199 -21.95 -5.47 -3.03
C THR A 199 -20.65 -5.16 -2.26
N HIS A 200 -19.69 -6.08 -2.25
CA HIS A 200 -18.45 -5.97 -1.48
C HIS A 200 -17.24 -6.41 -2.30
N LEU A 201 -16.18 -5.61 -2.28
CA LEU A 201 -14.82 -5.99 -2.68
C LEU A 201 -14.06 -6.42 -1.43
N THR A 202 -14.14 -7.72 -1.10
CA THR A 202 -13.50 -8.27 0.10
C THR A 202 -11.98 -8.39 -0.08
N VAL A 203 -11.27 -8.66 1.03
CA VAL A 203 -9.82 -8.87 1.03
C VAL A 203 -9.44 -10.08 0.17
N GLU A 204 -10.23 -11.14 0.25
CA GLU A 204 -10.02 -12.40 -0.48
C GLU A 204 -10.19 -12.20 -1.98
N THR A 205 -11.16 -11.38 -2.40
CA THR A 205 -11.35 -11.01 -3.80
C THR A 205 -10.22 -10.12 -4.29
N LEU A 206 -9.84 -9.08 -3.54
CA LEU A 206 -8.74 -8.19 -3.94
C LEU A 206 -7.42 -8.94 -4.09
N LYS A 207 -7.15 -9.94 -3.23
CA LYS A 207 -5.95 -10.78 -3.31
C LYS A 207 -5.84 -11.62 -4.60
N GLN A 208 -6.95 -11.80 -5.33
CA GLN A 208 -6.97 -12.52 -6.61
C GLN A 208 -6.76 -11.60 -7.81
N PHE A 209 -6.73 -10.28 -7.61
CA PHE A 209 -6.56 -9.35 -8.71
C PHE A 209 -5.14 -9.45 -9.30
N PRO A 210 -4.98 -9.24 -10.61
CA PRO A 210 -3.69 -9.26 -11.27
C PRO A 210 -2.92 -7.96 -10.96
N ILE A 211 -2.52 -7.77 -9.71
CA ILE A 211 -1.73 -6.61 -9.29
C ILE A 211 -0.31 -6.77 -9.83
N LEU A 212 0.16 -5.75 -10.55
CA LEU A 212 1.52 -5.67 -11.06
C LEU A 212 2.54 -5.66 -9.89
N PRO A 213 3.51 -6.59 -9.84
CA PRO A 213 4.45 -6.68 -8.73
C PRO A 213 5.50 -5.57 -8.78
N PRO A 214 6.11 -5.18 -7.64
CA PRO A 214 7.09 -4.09 -7.59
C PRO A 214 8.26 -4.21 -8.60
N SER A 215 8.69 -5.43 -8.89
CA SER A 215 9.84 -5.72 -9.75
C SER A 215 9.67 -5.32 -11.22
N ILE A 216 8.44 -5.04 -11.68
CA ILE A 216 8.21 -4.66 -13.08
C ILE A 216 8.39 -3.16 -13.36
N PHE A 217 8.48 -2.36 -12.30
CA PHE A 217 8.58 -0.91 -12.40
C PHE A 217 10.05 -0.52 -12.44
N SER A 218 10.50 0.02 -13.57
CA SER A 218 11.80 0.66 -13.69
C SER A 218 11.80 2.05 -13.03
N ASP A 219 12.99 2.63 -12.84
CA ASP A 219 13.09 4.01 -12.34
C ASP A 219 12.42 5.03 -13.26
N ALA A 220 12.43 4.78 -14.58
CA ALA A 220 11.73 5.61 -15.56
C ALA A 220 10.21 5.52 -15.40
N ASP A 221 9.69 4.31 -15.17
CA ASP A 221 8.26 4.09 -14.87
C ASP A 221 7.84 4.83 -13.61
N LEU A 222 8.62 4.69 -12.52
CA LEU A 222 8.33 5.38 -11.27
C LEU A 222 8.43 6.90 -11.42
N SER A 223 9.37 7.39 -12.22
CA SER A 223 9.50 8.82 -12.55
C SER A 223 8.32 9.34 -13.36
N PHE A 224 7.67 8.50 -14.16
CA PHE A 224 6.43 8.84 -14.86
C PHE A 224 5.22 8.85 -13.91
N VAL A 225 5.07 7.81 -13.07
CA VAL A 225 3.87 7.62 -12.24
C VAL A 225 3.86 8.56 -11.04
N ARG A 226 4.98 8.70 -10.33
CA ARG A 226 5.10 9.46 -9.09
C ARG A 226 4.53 10.89 -9.17
N PRO A 227 4.94 11.77 -10.12
CA PRO A 227 4.44 13.14 -10.16
C PRO A 227 2.93 13.21 -10.45
N ARG A 228 2.39 12.28 -11.25
CA ARG A 228 0.96 12.23 -11.60
C ARG A 228 0.12 11.83 -10.40
N VAL A 229 0.54 10.78 -9.69
CA VAL A 229 -0.15 10.33 -8.47
C VAL A 229 -0.02 11.37 -7.36
N LEU A 230 1.15 11.98 -7.19
CA LEU A 230 1.36 13.06 -6.24
C LEU A 230 0.36 14.22 -6.47
N GLU A 231 0.26 14.73 -7.70
CA GLU A 231 -0.66 15.82 -8.02
C GLU A 231 -2.13 15.42 -7.83
N LEU A 232 -2.48 14.16 -8.11
CA LEU A 232 -3.83 13.63 -7.89
C LEU A 232 -4.19 13.46 -6.41
N THR A 233 -3.22 13.26 -5.53
CA THR A 233 -3.43 12.85 -4.12
C THR A 233 -3.08 13.92 -3.09
N TYR A 234 -2.13 14.83 -3.37
CA TYR A 234 -1.72 15.88 -2.45
C TYR A 234 -2.52 17.18 -2.66
N THR A 235 -3.77 17.19 -2.19
CA THR A 235 -4.70 18.34 -2.32
C THR A 235 -5.04 19.04 -1.00
N SER A 236 -4.47 18.57 0.12
CA SER A 236 -4.61 19.13 1.48
C SER A 236 -3.31 18.96 2.27
N GLN A 237 -3.04 19.83 3.26
CA GLN A 237 -1.85 19.74 4.12
C GLN A 237 -1.83 18.49 4.99
N ALA A 238 -2.98 17.90 5.30
CA ALA A 238 -3.10 16.61 5.98
C ALA A 238 -2.37 15.48 5.22
N MET A 239 -2.16 15.65 3.91
CA MET A 239 -1.40 14.74 3.05
C MET A 239 0.07 15.14 2.87
N LYS A 240 0.57 16.14 3.59
CA LYS A 240 2.00 16.55 3.56
C LYS A 240 2.96 15.40 3.84
N PRO A 241 2.72 14.49 4.81
CA PRO A 241 3.65 13.37 5.04
C PRO A 241 3.79 12.46 3.82
N TRP A 242 2.71 12.22 3.08
CA TRP A 242 2.73 11.46 1.82
C TRP A 242 3.53 12.18 0.73
N ALA A 243 3.36 13.49 0.60
CA ALA A 243 4.12 14.29 -0.36
C ALA A 243 5.62 14.31 -0.05
N GLU A 244 5.99 14.46 1.24
CA GLU A 244 7.38 14.40 1.70
C GLU A 244 8.02 13.05 1.38
N ASP A 245 7.30 11.94 1.63
CA ASP A 245 7.79 10.59 1.33
C ASP A 245 7.97 10.36 -0.18
N LEU A 246 7.22 11.07 -1.03
CA LEU A 246 7.40 11.11 -2.49
C LEU A 246 8.47 12.12 -2.95
N GLY A 247 9.13 12.81 -2.03
CA GLY A 247 10.21 13.78 -2.31
C GLY A 247 9.73 15.18 -2.69
N TYR A 248 8.49 15.56 -2.34
CA TYR A 248 7.92 16.87 -2.63
C TYR A 248 7.69 17.68 -1.34
N LEU A 249 8.35 18.84 -1.24
CA LEU A 249 8.28 19.76 -0.09
C LEU A 249 7.44 21.03 -0.37
N GLY A 250 6.78 21.08 -1.53
CA GLY A 250 5.96 22.22 -1.94
C GLY A 250 4.60 22.25 -1.27
N ARG A 251 3.74 23.19 -1.71
CA ARG A 251 2.36 23.32 -1.22
C ARG A 251 1.44 22.29 -1.89
N PRO A 252 0.28 21.95 -1.28
CA PRO A 252 -0.73 21.12 -1.91
C PRO A 252 -1.18 21.69 -3.26
N PHE A 253 -1.51 20.80 -4.19
CA PHE A 253 -1.99 21.18 -5.51
C PHE A 253 -3.43 21.69 -5.44
N ALA A 254 -3.73 22.72 -6.22
CA ALA A 254 -5.09 23.21 -6.38
C ALA A 254 -5.97 22.15 -7.07
N TRP A 255 -7.25 22.12 -6.71
CA TRP A 255 -8.20 21.21 -7.36
C TRP A 255 -8.56 21.73 -8.75
N ASP A 256 -8.16 21.00 -9.78
CA ASP A 256 -8.46 21.27 -11.20
C ASP A 256 -8.99 19.97 -11.85
N GLU A 257 -10.29 19.92 -12.14
CA GLU A 257 -10.94 18.74 -12.72
C GLU A 257 -10.35 18.33 -14.07
N ASP A 258 -10.02 19.30 -14.92
CA ASP A 258 -9.54 19.04 -16.28
C ASP A 258 -8.12 18.49 -16.27
N ARG A 259 -7.26 19.05 -15.42
CA ARG A 259 -5.90 18.56 -15.18
C ARG A 259 -5.93 17.16 -14.60
N ARG A 260 -6.77 16.92 -13.59
CA ARG A 260 -6.92 15.60 -12.96
C ARG A 260 -7.45 14.55 -13.94
N ALA A 261 -8.37 14.90 -14.84
CA ALA A 261 -8.85 14.00 -15.89
C ALA A 261 -7.72 13.61 -16.86
N ARG A 262 -6.87 14.57 -17.27
CA ARG A 262 -5.69 14.28 -18.12
C ARG A 262 -4.68 13.36 -17.43
N LEU A 263 -4.35 13.63 -16.17
CA LEU A 263 -3.39 12.82 -15.40
C LEU A 263 -3.89 11.38 -15.21
N ARG A 264 -5.19 11.20 -14.92
CA ARG A 264 -5.81 9.87 -14.84
C ARG A 264 -5.73 9.14 -16.17
N ALA A 265 -6.09 9.80 -17.28
CA ALA A 265 -6.00 9.20 -18.60
C ALA A 265 -4.57 8.75 -18.97
N GLU A 266 -3.55 9.54 -18.61
CA GLU A 266 -2.14 9.16 -18.82
C GLU A 266 -1.73 7.95 -17.97
N LEU A 267 -2.21 7.86 -16.72
CA LEU A 267 -2.00 6.68 -15.88
C LEU A 267 -2.76 5.46 -16.40
N ASP A 268 -3.99 5.61 -16.89
CA ASP A 268 -4.77 4.52 -17.48
C ASP A 268 -4.06 3.90 -18.69
N VAL A 269 -3.52 4.73 -19.58
CA VAL A 269 -2.69 4.29 -20.71
C VAL A 269 -1.42 3.58 -20.23
N PHE A 270 -0.73 4.15 -19.25
CA PHE A 270 0.48 3.57 -18.68
C PHE A 270 0.23 2.17 -18.12
N PHE A 271 -0.81 1.99 -17.29
CA PHE A 271 -1.13 0.69 -16.71
C PHE A 271 -1.67 -0.29 -17.76
N ALA A 272 -2.50 0.16 -18.71
CA ALA A 272 -2.95 -0.68 -19.82
C ALA A 272 -1.78 -1.28 -20.61
N ARG A 273 -0.75 -0.48 -20.90
CA ARG A 273 0.49 -0.96 -21.54
C ARG A 273 1.28 -1.90 -20.65
N LYS A 274 1.41 -1.63 -19.34
CA LYS A 274 2.08 -2.55 -18.40
C LYS A 274 1.35 -3.88 -18.28
N TYR A 275 0.03 -3.90 -18.47
CA TYR A 275 -0.78 -5.11 -18.61
C TYR A 275 -0.65 -5.81 -19.98
N GLY A 276 0.01 -5.18 -20.95
CA GLY A 276 0.20 -5.72 -22.29
C GLY A 276 -1.00 -5.53 -23.22
N LEU A 277 -1.95 -4.64 -22.88
CA LEU A 277 -3.10 -4.38 -23.74
C LEU A 277 -2.67 -3.64 -25.01
N THR A 278 -3.28 -4.00 -26.11
CA THR A 278 -3.27 -3.23 -27.36
C THR A 278 -4.24 -2.04 -27.28
N GLN A 279 -4.15 -1.11 -28.23
CA GLN A 279 -5.10 0.00 -28.31
C GLN A 279 -6.53 -0.49 -28.51
N GLU A 280 -6.74 -1.55 -29.31
CA GLU A 280 -8.06 -2.11 -29.58
C GLU A 280 -8.66 -2.77 -28.32
N GLU A 281 -7.85 -3.49 -27.54
CA GLU A 281 -8.29 -4.06 -26.26
C GLU A 281 -8.59 -2.98 -25.22
N LEU A 282 -7.80 -1.89 -25.16
CA LEU A 282 -8.13 -0.75 -24.30
C LEU A 282 -9.44 -0.07 -24.73
N ARG A 283 -9.70 0.07 -26.03
CA ARG A 283 -10.99 0.56 -26.54
C ARG A 283 -12.14 -0.36 -26.13
N TYR A 284 -11.92 -1.67 -26.19
CA TYR A 284 -12.91 -2.65 -25.73
C TYR A 284 -13.19 -2.50 -24.24
N VAL A 285 -12.16 -2.33 -23.40
CA VAL A 285 -12.31 -2.05 -21.96
C VAL A 285 -13.17 -0.81 -21.73
N LEU A 286 -12.94 0.27 -22.49
CA LEU A 286 -13.68 1.53 -22.34
C LEU A 286 -15.15 1.43 -22.84
N ASP A 287 -15.35 0.90 -24.04
CA ASP A 287 -16.64 0.86 -24.74
C ASP A 287 -16.69 -0.31 -25.75
N PRO A 288 -17.11 -1.52 -25.31
CA PRO A 288 -17.14 -2.71 -26.15
C PRO A 288 -17.96 -2.54 -27.45
N ALA A 289 -19.06 -1.80 -27.40
CA ALA A 289 -19.95 -1.58 -28.55
C ALA A 289 -19.27 -0.81 -29.69
N LYS A 290 -18.31 0.07 -29.37
CA LYS A 290 -17.52 0.79 -30.39
C LYS A 290 -16.47 -0.07 -31.09
N VAL A 291 -16.17 -1.25 -30.56
CA VAL A 291 -15.21 -2.21 -31.14
C VAL A 291 -15.97 -3.36 -31.83
N ARG A 292 -17.02 -3.87 -31.19
CA ARG A 292 -17.76 -5.06 -31.65
C ARG A 292 -19.04 -4.76 -32.43
N GLY A 293 -19.46 -3.49 -32.50
CA GLY A 293 -20.70 -3.05 -33.14
C GLY A 293 -21.79 -2.70 -32.14
N ALA A 294 -22.76 -1.89 -32.58
CA ALA A 294 -23.82 -1.34 -31.73
C ALA A 294 -24.72 -2.42 -31.10
N ASP A 295 -24.84 -3.59 -31.74
CA ASP A 295 -25.64 -4.71 -31.25
C ASP A 295 -24.90 -5.57 -30.20
N TYR A 296 -23.67 -5.21 -29.82
CA TYR A 296 -22.92 -5.95 -28.81
C TYR A 296 -23.57 -5.79 -27.43
N PRO A 297 -23.92 -6.90 -26.73
CA PRO A 297 -24.82 -6.84 -25.58
C PRO A 297 -24.17 -6.31 -24.28
N SER A 298 -22.86 -6.13 -24.24
CA SER A 298 -22.12 -5.81 -23.02
C SER A 298 -21.64 -4.35 -22.98
N GLU A 299 -21.77 -3.74 -21.80
CA GLU A 299 -21.25 -2.40 -21.49
C GLU A 299 -20.33 -2.48 -20.27
N THR A 300 -19.14 -1.86 -20.33
CA THR A 300 -18.21 -1.89 -19.20
C THR A 300 -18.49 -0.77 -18.19
N PHE A 301 -18.40 0.49 -18.64
CA PHE A 301 -18.41 1.68 -17.80
C PHE A 301 -19.66 2.52 -18.06
N ARG A 302 -20.84 1.89 -18.20
CA ARG A 302 -22.10 2.55 -18.57
C ARG A 302 -22.39 3.78 -17.72
N VAL A 303 -22.38 3.65 -16.39
CA VAL A 303 -22.70 4.76 -15.48
C VAL A 303 -21.71 5.93 -15.61
N LEU A 304 -20.43 5.65 -15.82
CA LEU A 304 -19.42 6.68 -16.09
C LEU A 304 -19.70 7.38 -17.44
N LYS A 305 -19.92 6.59 -18.50
CA LYS A 305 -20.22 7.09 -19.85
C LYS A 305 -21.49 7.94 -19.88
N ASP A 306 -22.57 7.48 -19.25
CA ASP A 306 -23.85 8.22 -19.17
C ASP A 306 -23.68 9.54 -18.41
N LYS A 307 -22.95 9.51 -17.28
CA LYS A 307 -22.65 10.70 -16.49
C LYS A 307 -21.83 11.72 -17.29
N GLU A 308 -20.78 11.28 -17.96
CA GLU A 308 -19.92 12.17 -18.76
C GLU A 308 -20.64 12.71 -20.00
N THR A 309 -21.45 11.89 -20.68
CA THR A 309 -22.26 12.33 -21.82
C THR A 309 -23.23 13.43 -21.40
N ARG A 310 -23.86 13.31 -20.24
CA ARG A 310 -24.74 14.35 -19.70
C ARG A 310 -23.99 15.64 -19.33
N LEU A 311 -22.78 15.54 -18.77
CA LEU A 311 -22.02 16.68 -18.26
C LEU A 311 -21.22 17.41 -19.35
N TYR A 312 -20.69 16.67 -20.32
CA TYR A 312 -19.72 17.16 -21.30
C TYR A 312 -20.18 16.98 -22.76
N GLY A 313 -21.31 16.31 -22.99
CA GLY A 313 -21.79 15.99 -24.34
C GLY A 313 -21.01 14.85 -25.02
N GLU A 314 -20.03 14.25 -24.33
CA GLU A 314 -19.18 13.19 -24.86
C GLU A 314 -18.73 12.21 -23.76
N TYR A 315 -18.27 11.02 -24.17
CA TYR A 315 -17.55 10.11 -23.28
C TYR A 315 -16.10 10.61 -23.08
N ARG A 316 -15.96 11.65 -22.26
CA ARG A 316 -14.73 12.42 -22.08
C ARG A 316 -13.52 11.57 -21.67
N THR A 317 -13.71 10.60 -20.77
CA THR A 317 -12.66 9.68 -20.31
C THR A 317 -12.09 8.88 -21.47
N GLU A 318 -12.95 8.30 -22.32
CA GLU A 318 -12.50 7.56 -23.50
C GLU A 318 -11.67 8.46 -24.43
N ARG A 319 -12.17 9.65 -24.77
CA ARG A 319 -11.43 10.59 -25.63
C ARG A 319 -10.04 10.89 -25.06
N LEU A 320 -9.96 11.26 -23.78
CA LEU A 320 -8.69 11.62 -23.13
C LEU A 320 -7.72 10.44 -23.06
N VAL A 321 -8.20 9.22 -22.79
CA VAL A 321 -7.38 8.00 -22.76
C VAL A 321 -6.83 7.69 -24.15
N LEU A 322 -7.66 7.76 -25.19
CA LEU A 322 -7.23 7.52 -26.57
C LEU A 322 -6.28 8.62 -27.09
N ASP A 323 -6.48 9.87 -26.70
CA ASP A 323 -5.57 10.97 -27.01
C ASP A 323 -4.22 10.81 -26.29
N ALA A 324 -4.21 10.35 -25.03
CA ALA A 324 -3.00 10.02 -24.29
C ALA A 324 -2.25 8.82 -24.92
N TRP A 325 -2.99 7.81 -25.41
CA TRP A 325 -2.41 6.67 -26.11
C TRP A 325 -1.65 7.12 -27.36
N LYS A 326 -2.27 7.94 -28.21
CA LYS A 326 -1.64 8.46 -29.44
C LYS A 326 -0.38 9.28 -29.15
N ARG A 327 -0.42 10.17 -28.15
CA ARG A 327 0.76 10.97 -27.74
C ARG A 327 1.93 10.08 -27.35
N THR A 328 1.66 9.07 -26.53
CA THR A 328 2.69 8.14 -26.05
C THR A 328 3.16 7.13 -27.10
N GLU A 329 2.47 6.95 -28.23
CA GLU A 329 3.01 6.25 -29.42
C GLU A 329 3.92 7.17 -30.26
N ALA A 330 3.54 8.44 -30.41
CA ALA A 330 4.31 9.43 -31.17
C ALA A 330 5.64 9.81 -30.51
N ASP A 331 5.68 9.83 -29.17
CA ASP A 331 6.87 10.20 -28.38
C ASP A 331 7.88 9.05 -28.19
N ALA A 332 7.66 7.89 -28.82
CA ALA A 332 8.45 6.65 -28.78
C ALA A 332 9.70 6.64 -27.87
N THR A 333 9.47 6.62 -26.55
CA THR A 333 10.43 6.02 -25.63
C THR A 333 9.98 4.56 -25.46
N PRO A 334 10.80 3.56 -25.80
CA PRO A 334 10.43 2.16 -25.70
C PRO A 334 10.29 1.79 -24.22
N ALA A 335 9.09 1.99 -23.67
CA ALA A 335 8.73 1.43 -22.38
C ALA A 335 8.68 -0.08 -22.58
N SER A 336 9.58 -0.77 -21.88
CA SER A 336 9.77 -2.21 -21.84
C SER A 336 8.47 -3.00 -22.10
N LEU A 337 8.56 -3.92 -23.05
CA LEU A 337 7.65 -5.03 -23.36
C LEU A 337 6.89 -5.61 -22.14
N PRO A 338 5.72 -6.24 -22.36
CA PRO A 338 4.87 -6.73 -21.28
C PRO A 338 5.66 -7.68 -20.37
N ALA A 339 5.71 -7.33 -19.08
CA ALA A 339 6.22 -8.26 -18.08
C ALA A 339 5.35 -9.51 -18.14
N SER A 340 5.90 -10.66 -18.54
CA SER A 340 5.15 -11.91 -18.51
C SER A 340 4.77 -12.19 -17.06
N VAL A 341 3.50 -11.99 -16.73
CA VAL A 341 2.94 -12.39 -15.44
C VAL A 341 3.00 -13.91 -15.40
N THR A 342 4.03 -14.44 -14.76
CA THR A 342 4.10 -15.87 -14.47
C THR A 342 3.16 -16.09 -13.30
N LEU A 343 1.97 -16.63 -13.57
CA LEU A 343 1.03 -17.00 -12.52
C LEU A 343 1.69 -18.04 -11.60
N PRO A 344 1.49 -17.99 -10.27
CA PRO A 344 1.95 -19.04 -9.37
C PRO A 344 1.36 -20.39 -9.82
N SER A 345 2.13 -21.47 -9.71
CA SER A 345 1.61 -22.78 -10.07
C SER A 345 0.52 -23.18 -9.06
N PRO A 346 -0.43 -24.06 -9.42
CA PRO A 346 -1.40 -24.59 -8.45
C PRO A 346 -0.77 -25.30 -7.25
N ALA A 347 0.54 -25.59 -7.26
CA ALA A 347 1.25 -26.15 -6.11
C ALA A 347 1.72 -25.07 -5.11
N ASP A 348 1.63 -23.79 -5.47
CA ASP A 348 2.07 -22.63 -4.67
C ASP A 348 0.88 -21.85 -4.05
N LEU A 349 -0.36 -22.32 -4.27
CA LEU A 349 -1.61 -21.86 -3.64
C LEU A 349 -2.10 -22.92 -2.66
#